data_AF-A0A2V5XCD4-F1
#
_entry.id   AF-A0A2V5XCD4-F1
#
_cell.length_a   1.000
_cell.length_b   1.000
_cell.length_c   1.000
_cell.angle_alpha   90.00
_cell.angle_beta   90.00
_cell.angle_gamma   90.00
#
_symmetry.space_group_name_H-M   'P 1'
#
loop_
_entity.id
_entity.type
_entity.pdbx_description
1 polymer ?
#
loop_
_entity_poly.entity_id
_entity_poly.type
_entity_poly.pdbx_seq_one_letter_code
_entity_poly.pdbx_strand_id
1 'polypeptide(L)'
;MKLADLLSNEELRRSEFPVTRDKIFLAHAGVCPLPGRVCEAIRNYAGLCAQGDQETLLPAQQMYHSRALAARLLNARPDEIAFVGPTSLALSFIAAGLPWRKNDNVLIYFDDYPANVYPWMALAERGVEVRFLSAREPGRLRPLEVIGQVDEQTRLVALASCHFVSGYRIDLN
;
A
#
# COMPACT_ATOMS: atom_id res chain seq x y z
N MET A 1 -19.93 7.68 10.87
CA MET A 1 -19.73 6.41 11.58
C MET A 1 -18.31 6.39 12.11
N LYS A 2 -18.15 6.25 13.42
CA LYS A 2 -16.86 6.08 14.10
C LYS A 2 -16.58 4.60 14.30
N LEU A 3 -15.32 4.24 14.54
CA LEU A 3 -14.95 2.86 14.85
C LEU A 3 -15.68 2.32 16.09
N ALA A 4 -15.88 3.16 17.11
CA ALA A 4 -16.62 2.79 18.31
C ALA A 4 -18.05 2.31 18.00
N ASP A 5 -18.72 2.92 17.02
CA ASP A 5 -20.08 2.53 16.61
C ASP A 5 -20.08 1.10 16.04
N LEU A 6 -19.12 0.79 15.16
CA LEU A 6 -18.93 -0.56 14.62
C LEU A 6 -18.59 -1.57 15.72
N LEU A 7 -17.76 -1.22 16.69
CA LEU A 7 -17.35 -2.17 17.73
C LEU A 7 -18.48 -2.49 18.73
N SER A 8 -19.39 -1.53 18.94
CA SER A 8 -20.49 -1.65 19.92
C SER A 8 -21.81 -2.14 19.31
N ASN A 9 -21.99 -2.07 18.00
CA ASN A 9 -23.25 -2.45 17.34
C ASN A 9 -23.06 -3.64 16.37
N GLU A 10 -23.56 -4.81 16.76
CA GLU A 10 -23.45 -6.02 15.94
C GLU A 10 -24.27 -5.95 14.65
N GLU A 11 -25.47 -5.38 14.69
CA GLU A 11 -26.33 -5.24 13.51
C GLU A 11 -25.63 -4.39 12.44
N LEU A 12 -25.00 -3.29 12.87
CA LEU A 12 -24.19 -2.43 12.01
C LEU A 12 -22.96 -3.17 11.45
N ARG A 13 -22.29 -4.02 12.24
CA ARG A 13 -21.19 -4.85 11.71
C ARG A 13 -21.68 -5.83 10.67
N ARG A 14 -22.80 -6.50 10.91
CA ARG A 14 -23.36 -7.47 9.97
C ARG A 14 -23.90 -6.79 8.71
N SER A 15 -24.38 -5.55 8.79
CA SER A 15 -24.79 -4.77 7.61
C SER A 15 -23.58 -4.32 6.78
N GLU A 16 -22.55 -3.77 7.44
CA GLU A 16 -21.34 -3.29 6.77
C GLU A 16 -20.39 -4.41 6.34
N PHE A 17 -20.38 -5.56 7.00
CA PHE A 17 -19.53 -6.70 6.65
C PHE A 17 -20.37 -7.97 6.52
N PRO A 18 -21.13 -8.14 5.42
CA PRO A 18 -22.07 -9.26 5.27
C PRO A 18 -21.44 -10.64 5.40
N VAL A 19 -20.14 -10.79 5.07
CA VAL A 19 -19.41 -12.05 5.23
C VAL A 19 -19.49 -12.62 6.66
N THR A 20 -19.62 -11.75 7.66
CA THR A 20 -19.69 -12.11 9.08
C THR A 20 -21.01 -12.78 9.49
N ARG A 21 -22.04 -12.74 8.63
CA ARG A 21 -23.32 -13.41 8.88
C ARG A 21 -23.21 -14.93 8.74
N ASP A 22 -22.38 -15.37 7.79
CA ASP A 22 -22.31 -16.76 7.38
C ASP A 22 -20.98 -17.43 7.78
N LYS A 23 -19.91 -16.64 8.01
CA LYS A 23 -18.55 -17.16 8.21
C LYS A 23 -17.72 -16.29 9.15
N ILE A 24 -16.74 -16.94 9.79
CA ILE A 24 -15.64 -16.25 10.47
C ILE A 24 -14.51 -16.06 9.45
N PHE A 25 -14.29 -14.81 9.00
CA PHE A 25 -13.25 -14.50 8.01
C PHE A 25 -11.91 -14.19 8.72
N LEU A 26 -10.90 -15.04 8.51
CA LEU A 26 -9.58 -14.92 9.16
C LEU A 26 -8.43 -14.63 8.17
N ALA A 27 -8.73 -14.32 6.91
CA ALA A 27 -7.74 -14.14 5.84
C ALA A 27 -7.48 -12.66 5.49
N HIS A 28 -7.47 -11.77 6.50
CA HIS A 28 -7.33 -10.31 6.29
C HIS A 28 -5.97 -9.88 5.73
N ALA A 29 -4.92 -10.70 5.90
CA ALA A 29 -3.61 -10.44 5.28
C ALA A 29 -3.57 -10.79 3.77
N GLY A 30 -4.60 -11.45 3.25
CA GLY A 30 -4.78 -11.70 1.81
C GLY A 30 -5.57 -10.57 1.15
N VAL A 31 -6.82 -10.84 0.80
CA VAL A 31 -7.75 -9.86 0.24
C VAL A 31 -8.97 -9.74 1.15
N CYS A 32 -9.13 -8.57 1.76
CA CYS A 32 -10.25 -8.30 2.66
C CYS A 32 -11.59 -8.23 1.92
N PRO A 33 -12.69 -8.64 2.57
CA PRO A 33 -14.04 -8.39 2.08
C PRO A 33 -14.31 -6.87 1.98
N LEU A 34 -15.03 -6.45 0.95
CA LEU A 34 -15.47 -5.07 0.82
C LEU A 34 -16.58 -4.75 1.84
N PRO A 35 -16.54 -3.58 2.49
CA PRO A 35 -17.67 -3.10 3.28
C PRO A 35 -18.92 -2.87 2.41
N GLY A 36 -20.11 -3.03 2.98
CA GLY A 36 -21.40 -2.89 2.29
C GLY A 36 -21.55 -1.53 1.61
N ARG A 37 -21.17 -0.44 2.28
CA ARG A 37 -21.16 0.91 1.69
C ARG A 37 -20.22 1.05 0.49
N VAL A 38 -19.11 0.31 0.47
CA VAL A 38 -18.16 0.35 -0.67
C VAL A 38 -18.76 -0.38 -1.85
N CYS A 39 -19.38 -1.55 -1.61
CA CYS A 39 -20.15 -2.26 -2.63
C CYS A 39 -21.27 -1.39 -3.21
N GLU A 40 -21.98 -0.62 -2.38
CA GLU A 40 -23.01 0.31 -2.83
C GLU A 40 -22.44 1.45 -3.67
N ALA A 41 -21.35 2.09 -3.23
CA ALA A 41 -20.69 3.16 -3.98
C ALA A 41 -20.22 2.67 -5.37
N ILE A 42 -19.60 1.50 -5.45
CA ILE A 42 -19.17 0.88 -6.71
C ILE A 42 -20.38 0.60 -7.61
N ARG A 43 -21.47 0.05 -7.06
CA ARG A 43 -22.69 -0.25 -7.82
C ARG A 43 -23.34 1.01 -8.37
N ASN A 44 -23.42 2.06 -7.55
CA ASN A 44 -23.98 3.34 -7.96
C ASN A 44 -23.14 3.95 -9.09
N TYR A 45 -21.81 3.93 -8.96
CA TYR A 45 -20.93 4.40 -10.02
C TYR A 45 -21.09 3.60 -11.32
N ALA A 46 -21.09 2.26 -11.24
CA ALA A 46 -21.29 1.41 -12.40
C ALA A 46 -22.67 1.65 -13.07
N GLY A 47 -23.72 1.87 -12.27
CA GLY A 47 -25.05 2.22 -12.77
C GLY A 47 -25.07 3.54 -13.53
N LEU A 48 -24.36 4.56 -13.02
CA LEU A 48 -24.17 5.83 -13.74
C LEU A 48 -23.42 5.62 -15.06
N CYS A 49 -22.31 4.87 -15.05
CA CYS A 49 -21.53 4.54 -16.25
C CYS A 49 -22.32 3.80 -17.33
N ALA A 50 -23.35 3.05 -16.94
CA ALA A 50 -24.23 2.35 -17.88
C ALA A 50 -25.28 3.27 -18.53
N GLN A 51 -25.49 4.48 -17.98
CA GLN A 51 -26.59 5.37 -18.36
C GLN A 51 -26.13 6.67 -19.03
N GLY A 52 -24.82 6.91 -19.18
CA GLY A 52 -24.27 8.13 -19.76
C GLY A 52 -22.84 7.98 -20.30
N ASP A 53 -22.23 9.11 -20.66
CA ASP A 53 -20.86 9.16 -21.18
C ASP A 53 -19.83 9.08 -20.05
N GLN A 54 -19.09 7.97 -19.99
CA GLN A 54 -18.10 7.69 -18.95
C GLN A 54 -17.03 8.78 -18.81
N GLU A 55 -16.70 9.51 -19.88
CA GLU A 55 -15.71 10.59 -19.83
C GLU A 55 -16.19 11.80 -19.01
N THR A 56 -17.50 11.91 -18.77
CA THR A 56 -18.13 12.99 -18.01
C THR A 56 -18.64 12.57 -16.63
N LEU A 57 -18.67 11.26 -16.37
CA LEU A 57 -19.39 10.65 -15.22
C LEU A 57 -18.56 10.45 -13.96
N LEU A 58 -17.24 10.62 -14.03
CA LEU A 58 -16.42 10.86 -12.84
C LEU A 58 -16.19 12.37 -12.74
N PRO A 59 -17.05 13.13 -12.01
CA PRO A 59 -16.81 14.54 -11.82
C PRO A 59 -15.41 14.73 -11.27
N ALA A 60 -14.65 15.67 -11.83
CA ALA A 60 -13.35 16.04 -11.30
C ALA A 60 -13.42 16.29 -9.79
N GLN A 61 -14.55 16.82 -9.30
CA GLN A 61 -14.86 17.00 -7.89
C GLN A 61 -14.81 15.70 -7.06
N GLN A 62 -15.28 14.57 -7.57
CA GLN A 62 -15.20 13.28 -6.86
C GLN A 62 -13.76 12.79 -6.73
N MET A 63 -12.96 13.00 -7.78
CA MET A 63 -11.52 12.69 -7.74
C MET A 63 -10.78 13.61 -6.74
N TYR A 64 -11.07 14.91 -6.73
CA TYR A 64 -10.51 15.84 -5.75
C TYR A 64 -10.92 15.49 -4.31
N HIS A 65 -12.19 15.16 -4.09
CA HIS A 65 -12.69 14.79 -2.78
C HIS A 65 -12.04 13.48 -2.28
N SER A 66 -11.99 12.45 -3.14
CA SER A 66 -11.33 11.18 -2.83
C SER A 66 -9.85 11.39 -2.50
N ARG A 67 -9.16 12.27 -3.24
CA ARG A 67 -7.76 12.61 -3.01
C ARG A 67 -7.55 13.29 -1.66
N ALA A 68 -8.42 14.25 -1.31
CA ALA A 68 -8.37 14.92 -0.01
C ALA A 68 -8.65 13.96 1.16
N LEU A 69 -9.58 13.01 0.99
CA LEU A 69 -9.84 11.98 2.00
C LEU A 69 -8.63 11.05 2.19
N ALA A 70 -7.99 10.60 1.10
CA ALA A 70 -6.79 9.77 1.15
C ALA A 70 -5.60 10.51 1.79
N ALA A 71 -5.41 11.78 1.43
CA ALA A 71 -4.39 12.65 2.03
C ALA A 71 -4.57 12.75 3.55
N ARG A 72 -5.82 12.98 4.02
CA ARG A 72 -6.12 13.01 5.45
C ARG A 72 -5.86 11.66 6.14
N LEU A 73 -6.19 10.54 5.50
CA LEU A 73 -5.95 9.20 6.04
C LEU A 73 -4.45 8.92 6.24
N LEU A 74 -3.63 9.39 5.30
CA LEU A 74 -2.18 9.18 5.29
C LEU A 74 -1.37 10.31 5.94
N ASN A 75 -2.05 11.33 6.48
CA ASN A 75 -1.42 12.55 7.00
C ASN A 75 -0.48 13.24 5.97
N ALA A 76 -0.95 13.36 4.74
CA ALA A 76 -0.25 13.96 3.61
C ALA A 76 -1.04 15.16 3.04
N ARG A 77 -0.46 15.89 2.08
CA ARG A 77 -1.17 16.89 1.28
C ARG A 77 -1.84 16.24 0.05
N PRO A 78 -2.92 16.82 -0.49
CA PRO A 78 -3.56 16.28 -1.70
C PRO A 78 -2.61 16.17 -2.90
N ASP A 79 -1.65 17.09 -3.06
CA ASP A 79 -0.63 17.06 -4.13
C ASP A 79 0.38 15.91 -4.00
N GLU A 80 0.44 15.25 -2.84
CA GLU A 80 1.32 14.09 -2.58
C GLU A 80 0.64 12.74 -2.88
N ILE A 81 -0.65 12.75 -3.22
CA ILE A 81 -1.41 11.54 -3.51
C ILE A 81 -1.49 11.31 -5.00
N ALA A 82 -1.15 10.11 -5.46
CA ALA A 82 -1.43 9.63 -6.81
C ALA A 82 -2.34 8.38 -6.74
N PHE A 83 -3.35 8.32 -7.61
CA PHE A 83 -4.16 7.11 -7.77
C PHE A 83 -3.50 6.21 -8.80
N VAL A 84 -3.09 5.04 -8.36
CA VAL A 84 -2.45 4.01 -9.17
C VAL A 84 -3.12 2.68 -8.89
N GLY A 85 -2.77 1.65 -9.65
CA GLY A 85 -3.23 0.28 -9.39
C GLY A 85 -2.67 -0.29 -8.08
N PRO A 86 -2.46 -1.61 -7.99
CA PRO A 86 -1.98 -2.24 -6.76
C PRO A 86 -0.59 -1.71 -6.36
N THR A 87 -0.21 -1.92 -5.10
CA THR A 87 1.11 -1.53 -4.55
C THR A 87 2.28 -2.02 -5.42
N SER A 88 2.18 -3.21 -6.03
CA SER A 88 3.20 -3.75 -6.94
C SER A 88 3.46 -2.87 -8.18
N LEU A 89 2.40 -2.29 -8.74
CA LEU A 89 2.52 -1.37 -9.87
C LEU A 89 3.11 -0.04 -9.42
N ALA A 90 2.67 0.46 -8.26
CA ALA A 90 3.20 1.70 -7.68
C ALA A 90 4.71 1.61 -7.41
N LEU A 91 5.18 0.52 -6.79
CA LEU A 91 6.61 0.30 -6.52
C LEU A 91 7.42 0.18 -7.82
N SER A 92 6.87 -0.49 -8.84
CA SER A 92 7.49 -0.55 -10.17
C SER A 92 7.63 0.83 -10.81
N PHE A 93 6.65 1.72 -10.66
CA PHE A 93 6.76 3.11 -11.14
C PHE A 93 7.86 3.88 -10.41
N ILE A 94 8.03 3.70 -9.10
CA ILE A 94 9.13 4.35 -8.36
C ILE A 94 10.48 3.81 -8.82
N ALA A 95 10.63 2.48 -8.92
CA ALA A 95 11.87 1.85 -9.37
C ALA A 95 12.25 2.33 -10.79
N ALA A 96 11.30 2.34 -11.72
CA ALA A 96 11.55 2.77 -13.10
C ALA A 96 11.78 4.30 -13.21
N GLY A 97 11.00 5.10 -12.47
CA GLY A 97 10.92 6.55 -12.62
C GLY A 97 12.00 7.34 -11.88
N LEU A 98 12.67 6.77 -10.88
CA LEU A 98 13.80 7.44 -10.23
C LEU A 98 15.01 7.54 -11.19
N PRO A 99 15.74 8.68 -11.19
CA PRO A 99 16.88 8.90 -12.08
C PRO A 99 18.16 8.24 -11.53
N TRP A 100 18.17 6.92 -11.48
CA TRP A 100 19.30 6.12 -11.01
C TRP A 100 20.58 6.38 -11.79
N ARG A 101 21.70 6.35 -11.08
CA ARG A 101 23.06 6.43 -11.63
C ARG A 101 23.79 5.13 -11.35
N LYS A 102 24.80 4.86 -12.18
CA LYS A 102 25.73 3.76 -11.92
C LYS A 102 26.39 3.96 -10.55
N ASN A 103 26.49 2.87 -9.79
CA ASN A 103 26.99 2.82 -8.40
C ASN A 103 26.05 3.43 -7.34
N ASP A 104 24.88 3.96 -7.69
CA ASP A 104 23.83 4.14 -6.68
C ASP A 104 23.52 2.78 -6.06
N ASN A 105 23.10 2.77 -4.78
CA ASN A 105 22.59 1.55 -4.16
C ASN A 105 21.18 1.72 -3.59
N VAL A 106 20.48 0.58 -3.53
CA VAL A 106 19.17 0.44 -2.90
C VAL A 106 19.23 -0.66 -1.85
N LEU A 107 18.76 -0.38 -0.64
CA LEU A 107 18.66 -1.37 0.43
C LEU A 107 17.26 -1.97 0.44
N ILE A 108 17.20 -3.30 0.41
CA ILE A 108 15.95 -4.07 0.46
C ILE A 108 16.10 -5.26 1.41
N TYR A 109 14.97 -5.83 1.84
CA TYR A 109 14.96 -7.10 2.56
C TYR A 109 14.50 -8.22 1.63
N PHE A 110 15.34 -9.23 1.39
CA PHE A 110 15.07 -10.25 0.37
C PHE A 110 13.82 -11.08 0.68
N ASP A 111 13.57 -11.38 1.96
CA ASP A 111 12.38 -12.14 2.37
C ASP A 111 11.14 -11.24 2.55
N ASP A 112 11.18 -9.98 2.11
CA ASP A 112 9.98 -9.14 2.05
C ASP A 112 9.02 -9.65 0.95
N TYR A 113 7.82 -9.08 0.91
CA TYR A 113 6.83 -9.46 -0.10
C TYR A 113 7.41 -9.22 -1.52
N PRO A 114 7.28 -10.17 -2.48
CA PRO A 114 7.96 -10.11 -3.77
C PRO A 114 7.80 -8.80 -4.56
N ALA A 115 6.63 -8.15 -4.42
CA ALA A 115 6.37 -6.85 -5.04
C ALA A 115 7.29 -5.72 -4.54
N ASN A 116 7.85 -5.84 -3.33
CA ASN A 116 8.84 -4.93 -2.74
C ASN A 116 10.27 -5.47 -2.83
N VAL A 117 10.54 -6.43 -3.72
CA VAL A 117 11.87 -7.03 -3.92
C VAL A 117 12.27 -6.94 -5.38
N TYR A 118 11.49 -7.54 -6.28
CA TYR A 118 11.90 -7.73 -7.67
C TYR A 118 12.04 -6.45 -8.50
N PRO A 119 11.19 -5.41 -8.34
CA PRO A 119 11.38 -4.15 -9.06
C PRO A 119 12.74 -3.51 -8.78
N TRP A 120 13.25 -3.66 -7.54
CA TRP A 120 14.55 -3.14 -7.14
C TRP A 120 15.70 -4.00 -7.66
N MET A 121 15.55 -5.33 -7.61
CA MET A 121 16.55 -6.25 -8.17
C MET A 121 16.81 -6.00 -9.66
N ALA A 122 15.78 -5.67 -10.43
CA ALA A 122 15.91 -5.35 -11.85
C ALA A 122 16.81 -4.12 -12.12
N LEU A 123 17.02 -3.24 -11.14
CA LEU A 123 17.91 -2.09 -11.29
C LEU A 123 19.39 -2.47 -11.41
N ALA A 124 19.77 -3.70 -11.07
CA ALA A 124 21.12 -4.22 -11.30
C ALA A 124 21.52 -4.14 -12.78
N GLU A 125 20.57 -4.35 -13.70
CA GLU A 125 20.79 -4.20 -15.15
C GLU A 125 21.15 -2.76 -15.55
N ARG A 126 20.80 -1.78 -14.71
CA ARG A 126 21.12 -0.34 -14.87
C ARG A 126 22.38 0.08 -14.11
N GLY A 127 23.10 -0.86 -13.51
CA GLY A 127 24.32 -0.60 -12.73
C GLY A 127 24.08 -0.05 -11.32
N VAL A 128 22.86 -0.24 -10.78
CA VAL A 128 22.54 0.04 -9.37
C VAL A 128 22.90 -1.19 -8.54
N GLU A 129 23.56 -0.99 -7.41
CA GLU A 129 23.85 -2.05 -6.45
C GLU A 129 22.62 -2.35 -5.60
N VAL A 130 22.21 -3.62 -5.54
CA VAL A 130 21.07 -4.06 -4.73
C VAL A 130 21.61 -4.70 -3.46
N ARG A 131 21.46 -4.02 -2.33
CA ARG A 131 21.97 -4.47 -1.03
C ARG A 131 20.87 -5.13 -0.23
N PHE A 132 21.12 -6.38 0.17
CA PHE A 132 20.17 -7.15 0.96
C PHE A 132 20.44 -7.00 2.46
N LEU A 133 19.45 -6.48 3.17
CA LEU A 133 19.41 -6.51 4.61
C LEU A 133 19.14 -7.93 5.10
N SER A 134 19.71 -8.26 6.26
CA SER A 134 19.47 -9.53 6.95
C SER A 134 18.74 -9.27 8.27
N ALA A 135 17.68 -10.04 8.53
CA ALA A 135 16.96 -10.02 9.79
C ALA A 135 17.20 -11.34 10.55
N ARG A 136 17.31 -11.28 11.88
CA ARG A 136 17.45 -12.50 12.71
C ARG A 136 16.19 -13.36 12.73
N GLU A 137 15.04 -12.69 12.61
CA GLU A 137 13.71 -13.29 12.54
C GLU A 137 12.97 -12.64 11.37
N PRO A 138 11.99 -13.32 10.72
CA PRO A 138 11.33 -12.81 9.53
C PRO A 138 10.75 -11.39 9.72
N GLY A 139 11.25 -10.44 8.95
CA GLY A 139 10.85 -9.04 8.99
C GLY A 139 11.35 -8.21 10.18
N ARG A 140 12.07 -8.82 11.14
CA ARG A 140 12.58 -8.16 12.34
C ARG A 140 13.84 -7.33 12.06
N LEU A 141 13.66 -6.27 11.28
CA LEU A 141 14.71 -5.30 10.98
C LEU A 141 14.74 -4.22 12.06
N ARG A 142 15.91 -4.02 12.68
CA ARG A 142 16.09 -2.95 13.67
C ARG A 142 16.58 -1.68 12.97
N PRO A 143 16.06 -0.48 13.30
CA PRO A 143 16.48 0.76 12.64
C PRO A 143 17.99 0.97 12.62
N LEU A 144 18.69 0.67 13.72
CA LEU A 144 20.16 0.78 13.79
C LEU A 144 20.89 -0.13 12.79
N GLU A 145 20.36 -1.33 12.52
CA GLU A 145 20.95 -2.24 11.54
C GLU A 145 20.75 -1.72 10.11
N VAL A 146 19.59 -1.13 9.84
CA VAL A 146 19.30 -0.50 8.54
C VAL A 146 20.19 0.72 8.33
N ILE A 147 20.23 1.63 9.30
CA ILE A 147 21.04 2.86 9.24
C ILE A 147 22.53 2.53 9.07
N GLY A 148 23.03 1.50 9.76
CA GLY A 148 24.43 1.08 9.62
C GLY A 148 24.83 0.55 8.23
N GLN A 149 23.86 0.31 7.34
CA GLN A 149 24.08 -0.11 5.96
C GLN A 149 23.90 1.04 4.95
N VAL A 150 23.38 2.18 5.40
CA VAL A 150 23.20 3.39 4.58
C VAL A 150 24.54 4.12 4.46
N ASP A 151 24.88 4.51 3.24
CA ASP A 151 26.09 5.27 2.89
C ASP A 151 25.78 6.41 1.91
N GLU A 152 26.81 7.13 1.46
CA GLU A 152 26.65 8.27 0.56
C GLU A 152 26.14 7.92 -0.85
N GLN A 153 26.19 6.65 -1.23
CA GLN A 153 25.67 6.13 -2.51
C GLN A 153 24.24 5.57 -2.35
N THR A 154 23.73 5.49 -1.12
CA THR A 154 22.39 4.98 -0.85
C THR A 154 21.35 5.97 -1.34
N ARG A 155 20.61 5.57 -2.37
CA ARG A 155 19.56 6.41 -2.95
C ARG A 155 18.18 6.14 -2.36
N LEU A 156 17.93 4.89 -1.94
CA LEU A 156 16.64 4.46 -1.43
C LEU A 156 16.78 3.27 -0.48
N VAL A 157 15.92 3.25 0.54
CA VAL A 157 15.69 2.09 1.42
C VAL A 157 14.22 1.70 1.25
N ALA A 158 13.96 0.48 0.77
CA ALA A 158 12.61 -0.02 0.52
C ALA A 158 12.29 -1.19 1.45
N LEU A 159 11.45 -0.95 2.45
CA LEU A 159 11.04 -1.93 3.47
C LEU A 159 9.54 -1.86 3.72
N ALA A 160 8.89 -3.00 3.92
CA ALA A 160 7.52 -3.02 4.40
C ALA A 160 7.41 -2.48 5.84
N SER A 161 6.41 -1.63 6.10
CA SER A 161 6.11 -1.14 7.45
C SER A 161 5.61 -2.24 8.41
N CYS A 162 5.09 -3.35 7.84
CA CYS A 162 4.68 -4.55 8.54
C CYS A 162 4.98 -5.77 7.65
N HIS A 163 5.74 -6.73 8.16
CA HIS A 163 6.11 -7.92 7.41
C HIS A 163 4.91 -8.85 7.21
N PHE A 164 4.68 -9.27 5.96
CA PHE A 164 3.43 -9.93 5.54
C PHE A 164 3.17 -11.31 6.17
N VAL A 165 4.21 -12.03 6.59
CA VAL A 165 4.08 -13.35 7.24
C VAL A 165 4.06 -13.24 8.75
N SER A 166 5.05 -12.55 9.33
CA SER A 166 5.25 -12.51 10.78
C SER A 166 4.41 -11.44 11.48
N GLY A 167 3.88 -10.47 10.72
CA GLY A 167 3.21 -9.29 11.29
C GLY A 167 4.16 -8.36 12.04
N TYR A 168 5.48 -8.56 11.92
CA TYR A 168 6.46 -7.69 12.58
C TYR A 168 6.38 -6.28 12.01
N ARG A 169 6.16 -5.29 12.86
CA ARG A 169 6.11 -3.88 12.48
C ARG A 169 7.46 -3.24 12.72
N ILE A 170 8.01 -2.60 11.69
CA ILE A 170 9.25 -1.84 11.82
C ILE A 170 8.97 -0.61 12.71
N ASP A 171 9.92 -0.30 13.59
CA ASP A 171 9.88 0.93 14.36
C ASP A 171 10.33 2.10 13.50
N LEU A 172 9.46 3.10 13.35
CA LEU A 172 9.67 4.27 12.49
C LEU A 172 9.82 5.57 13.31
N ASN A 173 9.93 5.47 14.64
CA ASN A 173 10.03 6.62 15.55
C ASN A 173 11.47 6.90 16.01
#